data_AF-A0AAD1DM11-F1
#
_entry.id   AF-A0AAD1DM11-F1
#
_cell.length_a   1.000
_cell.length_b   1.000
_cell.length_c   1.000
_cell.angle_alpha   90.00
_cell.angle_beta   90.00
_cell.angle_gamma   90.00
#
_symmetry.space_group_name_H-M   'P 1'
#
loop_
_entity.id
_entity.type
_entity.pdbx_description
1 polymer ?
#
loop_
_entity_poly.entity_id
_entity_poly.type
_entity_poly.pdbx_seq_one_letter_code
_entity_poly.pdbx_strand_id
1 'polypeptide(L)'
;MIIGNGIMANALQPYDKEDVIFFASGVSNSLEKEASEFDRETTLLKSVISRNPDKKLIYFSTCSIYDPTKSESPYVIHKLKVEKLIAEL
;
A
#
# COMPACT_ATOMS: atom_id res chain seq x y z
N MET A 1 -1.19 -3.19 -14.39
CA MET A 1 -2.40 -3.40 -13.58
C MET A 1 -2.43 -2.38 -12.44
N ILE A 2 -3.59 -1.74 -12.18
CA ILE A 2 -3.75 -0.77 -11.08
C ILE A 2 -4.76 -1.32 -10.07
N ILE A 3 -4.39 -1.37 -8.79
CA ILE A 3 -5.25 -1.80 -7.68
C ILE A 3 -5.66 -0.57 -6.87
N GLY A 4 -6.94 -0.26 -6.85
CA GLY A 4 -7.51 0.91 -6.17
C GLY A 4 -8.26 1.83 -7.14
N ASN A 5 -8.99 2.79 -6.59
CA ASN A 5 -9.84 3.72 -7.34
C ASN A 5 -9.74 5.18 -6.85
N GLY A 6 -8.81 5.47 -5.93
CA GLY A 6 -8.56 6.81 -5.42
C GLY A 6 -7.77 7.70 -6.38
N ILE A 7 -7.37 8.90 -5.91
CA ILE A 7 -6.67 9.92 -6.73
C ILE A 7 -5.41 9.34 -7.38
N MET A 8 -4.59 8.63 -6.62
CA MET A 8 -3.36 7.99 -7.13
C MET A 8 -3.66 6.97 -8.23
N ALA A 9 -4.67 6.12 -8.04
CA ALA A 9 -5.04 5.10 -9.02
C ALA A 9 -5.53 5.71 -10.35
N ASN A 10 -6.30 6.81 -10.27
CA ASN A 10 -6.78 7.52 -11.46
C ASN A 10 -5.65 8.24 -12.19
N ALA A 11 -4.73 8.87 -11.45
CA ALA A 11 -3.57 9.55 -12.04
C ALA A 11 -2.61 8.58 -12.76
N LEU A 12 -2.60 7.31 -12.36
CA LEU A 12 -1.73 6.28 -12.92
C LEU A 12 -2.30 5.58 -14.15
N GLN A 13 -3.58 5.79 -14.50
CA GLN A 13 -4.22 5.14 -15.66
C GLN A 13 -3.42 5.25 -16.96
N PRO A 14 -2.86 6.43 -17.34
CA PRO A 14 -2.07 6.55 -18.56
C PRO A 14 -0.74 5.78 -18.54
N TYR A 15 -0.30 5.34 -17.36
CA TYR A 15 0.96 4.64 -17.14
C TYR A 15 0.76 3.14 -16.87
N ASP A 16 -0.46 2.63 -17.07
CA ASP A 16 -0.73 1.22 -16.84
C ASP A 16 0.08 0.33 -17.79
N LYS A 17 0.66 -0.73 -17.24
CA LYS A 17 1.53 -1.68 -17.96
C LYS A 17 1.24 -3.11 -17.51
N GLU A 18 1.49 -4.06 -18.40
CA GLU A 18 1.17 -5.47 -18.17
C GLU A 18 2.03 -6.11 -17.07
N ASP A 19 3.31 -5.72 -17.02
CA ASP A 19 4.37 -6.24 -16.14
C ASP A 19 4.50 -5.49 -14.80
N VAL A 20 3.70 -4.45 -14.59
CA VAL A 20 3.73 -3.62 -13.39
C VAL A 20 2.39 -3.67 -12.65
N ILE A 21 2.46 -3.70 -11.32
CA ILE A 21 1.33 -3.56 -10.42
C ILE A 21 1.48 -2.27 -9.63
N PHE A 22 0.58 -1.31 -9.86
CA PHE A 22 0.46 -0.14 -9.00
C PHE A 22 -0.55 -0.44 -7.89
N PHE A 23 -0.07 -0.64 -6.66
CA PHE A 23 -0.92 -0.88 -5.49
C PHE A 23 -1.30 0.46 -4.82
N ALA A 24 -2.37 1.08 -5.31
CA ALA A 24 -2.91 2.36 -4.85
C ALA A 24 -4.19 2.18 -4.00
N SER A 25 -4.30 1.05 -3.28
CA SER A 25 -5.47 0.67 -2.46
C SER A 25 -5.15 0.59 -0.95
N GLY A 26 -4.12 1.29 -0.49
CA GLY A 26 -3.79 1.33 0.94
C GLY A 26 -4.79 2.15 1.75
N VAL A 27 -4.73 1.99 3.08
CA VAL A 27 -5.46 2.86 4.02
C VAL A 27 -5.06 4.31 3.76
N SER A 28 -6.06 5.16 3.52
CA SER A 28 -5.88 6.55 3.09
C SER A 28 -6.05 7.56 4.23
N ASN A 29 -6.79 7.20 5.28
CA ASN A 29 -6.97 8.03 6.46
C ASN A 29 -5.73 7.94 7.35
N SER A 30 -4.94 9.02 7.42
CA SER A 30 -3.74 9.07 8.27
C SER A 30 -4.03 9.05 9.78
N LEU A 31 -5.29 9.27 10.17
CA LEU A 31 -5.77 9.19 11.55
C LEU A 31 -6.44 7.84 11.87
N GLU A 32 -6.34 6.87 10.96
CA GLU A 32 -6.95 5.56 11.12
C GLU A 32 -6.41 4.82 12.35
N LYS A 33 -7.30 4.11 13.04
CA LYS A 33 -7.00 3.31 14.24
C LYS A 33 -7.62 1.92 14.18
N GLU A 34 -8.58 1.69 13.30
CA GLU A 34 -9.28 0.43 13.16
C GLU A 34 -8.37 -0.64 12.53
N ALA A 35 -8.10 -1.70 13.30
CA ALA A 35 -7.25 -2.81 12.85
C ALA A 35 -7.79 -3.50 11.59
N SER A 36 -9.12 -3.55 11.43
CA SER A 36 -9.77 -4.15 10.27
C SER A 36 -9.40 -3.47 8.96
N GLU A 37 -9.17 -2.16 8.95
CA GLU A 37 -8.74 -1.44 7.74
C GLU A 37 -7.30 -1.80 7.35
N PHE A 38 -6.42 -1.96 8.34
CA PHE A 38 -5.04 -2.41 8.15
C PHE A 38 -4.97 -3.87 7.67
N ASP A 39 -5.79 -4.73 8.24
CA ASP A 39 -5.89 -6.15 7.87
C ASP A 39 -6.44 -6.30 6.44
N ARG A 40 -7.42 -5.47 6.07
CA ARG A 40 -7.98 -5.43 4.71
C ARG A 40 -6.92 -5.06 3.68
N GLU A 41 -6.12 -4.02 3.94
CA GLU A 41 -4.98 -3.65 3.07
C GLU A 41 -3.98 -4.80 2.96
N THR A 42 -3.55 -5.37 4.09
CA THR A 42 -2.53 -6.42 4.13
C THR A 42 -2.98 -7.69 3.40
N THR A 43 -4.24 -8.10 3.60
CA THR A 43 -4.82 -9.29 2.96
C THR A 43 -4.90 -9.11 1.46
N LEU A 44 -5.38 -7.94 1.00
CA LEU A 44 -5.44 -7.63 -0.43
C LEU A 44 -4.04 -7.61 -1.05
N LEU A 45 -3.07 -6.96 -0.39
CA LEU A 45 -1.69 -6.88 -0.87
C LEU A 45 -1.07 -8.27 -1.04
N LYS A 46 -1.17 -9.14 -0.03
CA LYS A 46 -0.67 -10.53 -0.11
C LYS A 46 -1.32 -11.31 -1.24
N SER A 47 -2.63 -11.17 -1.41
CA SER A 47 -3.37 -11.80 -2.51
C SER A 47 -2.91 -11.29 -3.89
N VAL A 48 -2.61 -10.01 -4.03
CA VAL A 48 -2.14 -9.42 -5.29
C VAL A 48 -0.74 -9.95 -5.63
N ILE A 49 0.15 -9.99 -4.65
CA ILE A 49 1.51 -10.52 -4.81
C ILE A 49 1.48 -11.99 -5.19
N SER A 50 0.75 -12.84 -4.46
CA SER A 50 0.72 -14.29 -4.70
C SER A 50 0.16 -14.67 -6.07
N ARG A 51 -0.79 -13.88 -6.59
CA ARG A 51 -1.39 -14.11 -7.92
C ARG A 51 -0.53 -13.59 -9.07
N ASN A 52 0.52 -12.80 -8.78
CA ASN A 52 1.33 -12.15 -9.80
C ASN A 52 2.82 -12.20 -9.44
N PRO A 53 3.41 -13.39 -9.26
CA PRO A 53 4.79 -13.55 -8.78
C PRO A 53 5.83 -12.91 -9.72
N ASP A 54 5.54 -12.83 -11.03
CA ASP A 54 6.48 -12.34 -12.03
C ASP A 54 6.35 -10.83 -12.33
N LYS A 55 5.42 -10.13 -11.67
CA LYS A 55 5.16 -8.70 -11.94
C LYS A 55 5.87 -7.80 -10.94
N LYS A 56 6.35 -6.65 -11.42
CA LYS A 56 6.95 -5.63 -10.58
C LYS A 56 5.87 -4.92 -9.75
N LEU A 57 5.95 -5.02 -8.42
CA LEU A 57 5.07 -4.29 -7.51
C LEU A 57 5.58 -2.87 -7.25
N ILE A 58 4.68 -1.89 -7.31
CA ILE A 58 4.88 -0.51 -6.84
C ILE A 58 3.85 -0.23 -5.75
N TYR A 59 4.34 -0.04 -4.52
CA TYR A 59 3.53 0.27 -3.35
C TYR A 59 3.66 1.74 -2.96
N PHE A 60 2.54 2.36 -2.56
CA PHE A 60 2.52 3.73 -2.07
C PHE A 60 2.34 3.74 -0.56
N SER A 61 3.42 4.08 0.15
CA SER A 61 3.43 4.28 1.60
C SER A 61 2.93 5.69 1.96
N THR A 62 3.55 6.35 2.93
CA THR A 62 3.22 7.70 3.40
C THR A 62 4.48 8.48 3.77
N CYS A 63 4.48 9.79 3.53
CA CYS A 63 5.53 10.67 4.05
C CYS A 63 5.44 10.82 5.58
N SER A 64 4.34 10.42 6.21
CA SER A 64 4.15 10.52 7.67
C SER A 64 5.12 9.63 8.45
N ILE A 65 5.75 8.63 7.82
CA ILE A 65 6.79 7.81 8.47
C ILE A 65 8.02 8.63 8.89
N TYR A 66 8.24 9.78 8.24
CA TYR A 66 9.33 10.69 8.55
C TYR A 66 8.94 11.78 9.56
N ASP A 67 7.66 11.85 9.96
CA ASP A 67 7.19 12.78 10.97
C ASP A 67 7.36 12.17 12.36
N PRO A 68 8.34 12.62 13.17
CA PRO A 68 8.61 12.02 14.47
C PRO A 68 7.42 12.14 15.43
N THR A 69 6.55 13.13 15.24
CA THR A 69 5.36 13.34 16.07
C THR A 69 4.25 12.31 15.83
N LYS A 70 4.35 11.53 14.74
CA LYS A 70 3.36 10.53 14.32
C LYS A 70 3.90 9.11 14.32
N SER A 71 5.15 8.92 14.71
CA SER A 71 5.87 7.64 14.66
C SER A 71 5.15 6.50 15.38
N GLU A 72 4.43 6.80 16.47
CA GLU A 72 3.65 5.83 17.25
C GLU A 72 2.20 5.67 16.79
N SER A 73 1.76 6.38 15.74
CA SER A 73 0.39 6.25 15.24
C SER A 73 0.16 4.85 14.63
N PRO A 74 -1.02 4.24 14.82
CA PRO A 74 -1.34 2.95 14.22
C PRO A 74 -1.15 2.95 12.70
N TYR A 75 -1.51 4.05 12.05
CA TYR A 75 -1.31 4.27 10.62
C TYR A 75 0.16 4.19 10.19
N VAL A 76 1.07 4.93 10.86
CA VAL A 76 2.51 4.90 10.53
C VAL A 76 3.11 3.54 10.81
N ILE A 77 2.78 2.92 11.96
CA ILE A 77 3.23 1.57 12.31
C ILE A 77 2.78 0.57 11.24
N HIS A 78 1.54 0.67 10.77
CA HIS A 78 1.02 -0.18 9.70
C HIS A 78 1.79 0.01 8.39
N LYS A 79 2.05 1.25 7.96
CA LYS A 79 2.82 1.52 6.73
C LYS A 79 4.23 0.96 6.79
N LEU A 80 4.92 1.10 7.92
CA LEU A 80 6.24 0.50 8.15
C LEU A 80 6.20 -1.04 8.13
N LYS A 81 5.15 -1.65 8.69
CA LYS A 81 4.95 -3.11 8.61
C LYS A 81 4.77 -3.58 7.17
N VAL A 82 4.02 -2.84 6.36
CA VAL A 82 3.82 -3.17 4.94
C VAL A 82 5.12 -3.01 4.15
N GLU A 83 5.88 -1.94 4.38
CA GLU A 83 7.21 -1.76 3.77
C GLU A 83 8.14 -2.93 4.09
N LYS A 84 8.19 -3.33 5.37
CA LYS A 84 8.98 -4.49 5.81
C LYS A 84 8.50 -5.79 5.15
N LEU A 85 7.19 -6.03 5.12
CA LEU A 85 6.60 -7.20 4.46
C LEU A 85 7.05 -7.28 3.00
N ILE A 86 7.03 -6.16 2.27
CA ILE A 86 7.42 -6.12 0.85
C ILE A 86 8.92 -6.37 0.67
N ALA A 87 9.75 -5.84 1.56
CA ALA A 87 11.21 -5.99 1.48
C ALA A 87 11.70 -7.43 1.80
N GLU A 88 10.88 -8.23 2.48
CA GLU A 88 11.20 -9.60 2.88
C GLU A 88 10.64 -10.68 1.92
N LEU A 89 9.94 -10.27 0.85
CA LEU A 89 9.44 -11.16 -0.21
C LEU A 89 10.48 -11.38 -1.31
#